data_AF-A0A849K626-F1
#
_entry.id   AF-A0A849K626-F1
#
_cell.length_a   1.000
_cell.length_b   1.000
_cell.length_c   1.000
_cell.angle_alpha   90.00
_cell.angle_beta   90.00
_cell.angle_gamma   90.00
#
_symmetry.space_group_name_H-M   'P 1'
#
loop_
_entity.id
_entity.type
_entity.pdbx_description
1 polymer ?
#
loop_
_entity_poly.entity_id
_entity_poly.type
_entity_poly.pdbx_seq_one_letter_code
_entity_poly.pdbx_strand_id
1 'polypeptide(L)'
;MSKSTEPTLAVKVGTIAATLAAGWVAQKIIKTIWEKATGKEAPIDLDADDIPIVQAITFAAVTGGAAVMARRLAKQGVVKAVDRRAKKISTV
;
A
#
# COMPACT_ATOMS: atom_id res chain seq x y z
N MET A 1 16.47 12.52 35.64
CA MET A 1 16.36 13.84 34.97
C MET A 1 16.69 13.64 33.48
N SER A 2 15.73 13.98 32.60
CA SER A 2 15.68 13.95 31.11
C SER A 2 16.62 13.04 30.29
N LYS A 3 16.03 12.01 29.68
CA LYS A 3 16.59 11.23 28.57
C LYS A 3 16.00 11.80 27.28
N SER A 4 16.66 12.79 26.69
CA SER A 4 16.20 13.45 25.46
C SER A 4 16.18 12.44 24.31
N THR A 5 14.98 11.95 24.02
CA THR A 5 14.66 11.09 22.90
C THR A 5 14.48 11.99 21.67
N GLU A 6 15.58 12.50 21.13
CA GLU A 6 15.55 13.01 19.76
C GLU A 6 15.70 11.79 18.84
N PRO A 7 14.79 11.56 17.87
CA PRO A 7 15.10 10.62 16.81
C PRO A 7 16.35 11.17 16.13
N THR A 8 17.49 10.51 16.32
CA THR A 8 18.76 10.86 15.69
C THR A 8 18.49 11.17 14.23
N LEU A 9 19.02 12.27 13.69
CA LEU A 9 18.78 12.70 12.31
C LEU A 9 18.92 11.55 11.31
N ALA A 10 19.83 10.60 11.57
CA ALA A 10 19.97 9.34 10.84
C ALA A 10 18.67 8.52 10.70
N VAL A 11 17.86 8.43 11.76
CA VAL A 11 16.57 7.73 11.75
C VAL A 11 15.52 8.51 10.97
N LYS A 12 15.48 9.85 11.10
CA LYS A 12 14.56 10.69 10.31
C LYS A 12 14.89 10.60 8.82
N VAL A 13 16.15 10.77 8.46
CA VAL A 13 16.65 10.64 7.08
C VAL A 13 16.43 9.23 6.56
N GLY A 14 16.70 8.19 7.37
CA GLY A 14 16.45 6.80 7.02
C GLY A 14 14.97 6.50 6.79
N THR A 15 14.07 7.08 7.60
CA THR A 15 12.62 6.91 7.44
C THR A 15 12.11 7.61 6.18
N ILE A 16 12.60 8.82 5.89
CA ILE A 16 12.28 9.55 4.66
C ILE A 16 12.76 8.76 3.44
N ALA A 17 14.02 8.30 3.46
CA ALA A 17 14.59 7.49 2.38
C ALA A 17 13.81 6.18 2.18
N ALA A 18 13.46 5.48 3.26
CA ALA A 18 12.66 4.26 3.19
C ALA A 18 11.26 4.51 2.62
N THR A 19 10.63 5.63 2.97
CA THR A 19 9.30 6.00 2.45
C THR A 19 9.36 6.31 0.95
N LEU A 20 10.38 7.05 0.51
CA LEU A 20 10.61 7.35 -0.90
C LEU A 20 10.90 6.08 -1.70
N ALA A 21 11.76 5.21 -1.18
CA ALA A 21 12.07 3.92 -1.80
C ALA A 21 10.81 3.03 -1.89
N ALA A 22 10.01 2.97 -0.83
CA ALA A 22 8.75 2.24 -0.82
C ALA A 22 7.76 2.81 -1.85
N GLY A 23 7.67 4.14 -1.98
CA GLY A 23 6.88 4.81 -3.01
C GLY A 23 7.33 4.42 -4.42
N TRP A 24 8.63 4.46 -4.70
CA TRP A 24 9.20 4.08 -5.99
C TRP A 24 8.92 2.61 -6.34
N VAL A 25 9.13 1.69 -5.38
CA VAL A 25 8.83 0.27 -5.55
C VAL A 25 7.34 0.05 -5.78
N ALA A 26 6.47 0.72 -5.03
CA ALA A 26 5.02 0.63 -5.19
C ALA A 26 4.60 1.07 -6.60
N GLN A 27 5.13 2.20 -7.09
CA GLN A 27 4.85 2.66 -8.45
C GLN A 27 5.31 1.65 -9.50
N LYS A 28 6.49 1.04 -9.33
CA LYS A 28 6.98 0.01 -10.26
C LYS A 28 6.08 -1.21 -10.29
N ILE A 29 5.67 -1.70 -9.12
CA ILE A 29 4.75 -2.83 -8.99
C ILE A 29 3.42 -2.54 -9.69
N ILE A 30 2.82 -1.36 -9.45
CA ILE A 30 1.56 -0.97 -10.06
C ILE A 30 1.68 -0.96 -11.59
N LYS A 31 2.74 -0.34 -12.15
CA LYS A 31 2.99 -0.33 -13.60
C LYS A 31 3.08 -1.74 -14.16
N THR A 32 3.89 -2.61 -13.54
CA THR A 32 4.11 -3.97 -14.03
C THR A 32 2.86 -4.84 -13.94
N ILE A 33 2.06 -4.70 -12.88
CA ILE A 33 0.78 -5.41 -12.77
C ILE A 33 -0.18 -4.94 -13.86
N TRP A 34 -0.22 -3.64 -14.14
CA TRP A 34 -1.12 -3.08 -15.14
C TRP A 34 -0.73 -3.46 -16.57
N GLU A 35 0.55 -3.39 -16.91
CA GLU A 35 1.09 -3.87 -18.18
C GLU A 35 0.78 -5.35 -18.39
N LYS A 36 0.94 -6.19 -17.35
CA LYS A 36 0.63 -7.62 -17.42
C LYS A 36 -0.87 -7.92 -17.52
N ALA A 37 -1.71 -7.15 -16.84
CA ALA A 37 -3.16 -7.38 -16.83
C ALA A 37 -3.85 -6.85 -18.08
N THR A 38 -3.39 -5.70 -18.59
CA THR A 38 -4.07 -4.96 -19.67
C THR A 38 -3.35 -5.07 -21.01
N GLY A 39 -2.10 -5.55 -21.02
CA GLY A 39 -1.26 -5.63 -22.23
C GLY A 39 -0.85 -4.28 -22.80
N LYS A 40 -1.12 -3.18 -22.08
CA LYS A 40 -0.88 -1.78 -22.47
C LYS A 40 -0.22 -1.03 -21.31
N GLU A 41 0.61 -0.04 -21.64
CA GLU A 41 1.28 0.79 -20.65
C GLU A 41 0.26 1.48 -19.73
N ALA A 42 0.54 1.49 -18.42
CA ALA A 42 -0.38 2.00 -17.42
C ALA A 42 -0.68 3.48 -17.70
N PRO A 43 -1.96 3.91 -17.80
CA PRO A 43 -2.28 5.31 -17.99
C PRO A 43 -2.01 6.03 -16.68
N ILE A 44 -0.82 6.62 -16.60
CA ILE A 44 -0.38 7.45 -15.47
C ILE A 44 -0.82 8.91 -15.68
N ASP A 45 -1.41 9.20 -16.84
CA ASP A 45 -1.97 10.50 -17.16
C ASP A 45 -3.47 10.48 -16.88
N LEU A 46 -3.85 11.13 -15.78
CA LEU A 46 -5.23 11.31 -15.35
C LEU A 46 -5.84 12.60 -15.93
N ASP A 47 -5.05 13.42 -16.61
CA ASP A 47 -5.42 14.74 -17.13
C ASP A 47 -5.69 14.73 -18.65
N ALA A 48 -5.77 13.54 -19.28
CA ALA A 48 -6.25 13.43 -20.65
C ALA A 48 -7.76 13.69 -20.68
N ASP A 49 -8.16 14.83 -21.26
CA ASP A 49 -9.54 15.36 -21.31
C ASP A 49 -10.60 14.38 -21.85
N ASP A 50 -10.19 13.31 -22.54
CA ASP A 50 -11.03 12.16 -22.90
C ASP A 50 -10.59 10.93 -22.10
N ILE A 51 -11.11 10.75 -20.88
CA ILE A 51 -11.00 9.46 -20.17
C ILE A 51 -11.97 8.49 -20.86
N PRO A 52 -11.50 7.50 -21.64
CA PRO A 52 -12.39 6.56 -22.30
C PRO A 52 -13.13 5.73 -21.24
N ILE A 53 -14.43 5.50 -21.43
CA ILE A 53 -15.30 4.71 -20.53
C ILE A 53 -14.66 3.36 -20.14
N VAL A 54 -13.89 2.77 -21.06
CA VAL A 54 -13.12 1.54 -20.83
C VAL A 54 -12.07 1.70 -19.71
N GLN A 55 -11.38 2.83 -19.62
CA GLN A 55 -10.42 3.13 -18.55
C GLN A 55 -11.12 3.31 -17.20
N ALA A 56 -12.28 4.00 -17.18
CA ALA A 56 -13.08 4.14 -15.96
C ALA A 56 -13.56 2.78 -15.43
N ILE A 57 -14.06 1.91 -16.31
CA ILE A 57 -14.50 0.54 -15.94
C ILE A 57 -13.32 -0.30 -15.47
N THR A 58 -12.16 -0.21 -16.13
CA THR A 58 -10.96 -0.96 -15.74
C THR A 58 -10.45 -0.50 -14.37
N PHE A 59 -10.40 0.81 -14.14
CA PHE A 59 -10.01 1.37 -12.85
C PHE A 59 -11.00 0.98 -11.73
N ALA A 60 -12.30 1.02 -12.01
CA ALA A 60 -13.32 0.58 -11.06
C ALA A 60 -13.22 -0.92 -10.74
N ALA A 61 -12.98 -1.77 -11.74
CA ALA A 61 -12.79 -3.20 -11.55
C ALA A 61 -11.53 -3.52 -10.72
N VAL A 62 -10.40 -2.86 -11.02
CA VAL A 62 -9.14 -3.05 -10.30
C VAL A 62 -9.25 -2.50 -8.88
N THR A 63 -9.76 -1.29 -8.70
CA THR A 63 -9.95 -0.65 -7.38
C THR A 63 -10.95 -1.45 -6.53
N GLY A 64 -12.06 -1.89 -7.12
CA GLY A 64 -13.04 -2.74 -6.46
C GLY A 64 -12.43 -4.08 -6.03
N GLY A 65 -11.68 -4.75 -6.91
CA GLY A 65 -10.99 -5.99 -6.60
C GLY A 65 -9.93 -5.82 -5.51
N ALA A 66 -9.10 -4.78 -5.61
CA ALA A 66 -8.08 -4.44 -4.62
C ALA A 66 -8.70 -4.13 -3.24
N ALA A 67 -9.80 -3.39 -3.18
CA ALA A 67 -10.49 -3.06 -1.93
C ALA A 67 -11.03 -4.31 -1.22
N VAL A 68 -11.60 -5.26 -1.98
CA VAL A 68 -12.07 -6.54 -1.43
C VAL A 68 -10.90 -7.37 -0.90
N MET A 69 -9.80 -7.43 -1.66
CA MET A 69 -8.60 -8.17 -1.28
C MET A 69 -7.97 -7.56 -0.02
N ALA A 70 -7.80 -6.23 0.01
CA ALA A 70 -7.30 -5.50 1.16
C ALA A 70 -8.17 -5.73 2.38
N ARG A 71 -9.50 -5.70 2.24
CA ARG A 71 -10.43 -5.97 3.35
C ARG A 71 -10.31 -7.41 3.86
N ARG A 72 -10.15 -8.40 2.98
CA ARG A 72 -9.92 -9.80 3.38
C ARG A 72 -8.60 -9.97 4.11
N LEU A 73 -7.51 -9.43 3.57
CA LEU A 73 -6.19 -9.49 4.17
C LEU A 73 -6.13 -8.74 5.50
N ALA A 74 -6.76 -7.57 5.59
CA ALA A 74 -6.89 -6.82 6.83
C ALA A 74 -7.67 -7.61 7.88
N LYS A 75 -8.81 -8.23 7.53
CA LYS A 75 -9.54 -9.10 8.46
C LYS A 75 -8.69 -10.28 8.94
N GLN A 76 -7.96 -10.95 8.04
CA GLN A 76 -7.08 -12.05 8.40
C GLN A 76 -5.88 -11.62 9.26
N GLY A 77 -5.28 -10.48 8.94
CA GLY A 77 -4.16 -9.90 9.68
C GLY A 77 -4.58 -9.40 11.07
N VAL A 78 -5.73 -8.73 11.15
CA VAL A 78 -6.33 -8.27 12.42
C VAL A 78 -6.71 -9.46 13.28
N VAL A 79 -7.37 -10.50 12.75
CA VAL A 79 -7.67 -11.72 13.53
C VAL A 79 -6.41 -12.36 14.07
N LYS A 80 -5.37 -12.56 13.23
CA LYS A 80 -4.09 -13.12 13.68
C LYS A 80 -3.35 -12.25 14.70
N ALA A 81 -3.44 -10.93 14.58
CA ALA A 81 -2.79 -9.99 15.49
C ALA A 81 -3.55 -9.89 16.83
N VAL A 82 -4.88 -9.92 16.79
CA VAL A 82 -5.75 -9.95 17.97
C VAL A 82 -5.59 -11.27 18.71
N ASP A 83 -5.57 -12.41 18.02
CA ASP A 83 -5.30 -13.73 18.63
C ASP A 83 -3.91 -13.77 19.29
N ARG A 84 -2.88 -13.23 18.64
CA ARG A 84 -1.54 -13.12 19.24
C ARG A 84 -1.53 -12.24 20.49
N ARG A 85 -2.30 -11.16 20.52
CA ARG A 85 -2.41 -10.29 21.70
C ARG A 85 -3.24 -10.95 22.81
N ALA A 86 -4.34 -11.60 22.49
CA ALA A 86 -5.18 -12.33 23.45
C ALA A 86 -4.39 -13.46 24.14
N LYS A 87 -3.62 -14.24 23.38
CA LYS A 87 -2.75 -15.30 23.92
C LYS A 87 -1.65 -14.75 24.83
N LYS A 88 -1.12 -13.56 24.53
CA LYS A 88 -0.10 -12.91 25.36
C LYS A 88 -0.67 -12.37 26.67
N ILE A 89 -1.93 -11.93 26.69
CA ILE A 89 -2.60 -11.40 27.89
C ILE A 89 -3.04 -12.54 28.81
N SER A 90 -3.40 -13.73 28.29
CA SER A 90 -3.80 -14.87 29.14
C SER A 90 -2.62 -15.64 29.76
N THR A 91 -1.38 -15.26 29.45
CA THR A 91 -0.16 -15.93 29.94
C THR A 91 0.61 -15.03 30.93
N VAL A 92 0.02 -13.90 31.33
CA VAL A 92 0.52 -12.97 32.37
C VAL A 92 -0.54 -12.91 33.47
#